data_AF-A0A6L9JUZ7-F1
#
_entry.id   AF-A0A6L9JUZ7-F1
#
_cell.length_a   1.000
_cell.length_b   1.000
_cell.length_c   1.000
_cell.angle_alpha   90.00
_cell.angle_beta   90.00
_cell.angle_gamma   90.00
#
_symmetry.space_group_name_H-M   'P 1'
#
loop_
_entity.id
_entity.type
_entity.pdbx_description
1 polymer ?
#
loop_
_entity_poly.entity_id
_entity_poly.type
_entity_poly.pdbx_seq_one_letter_code
_entity_poly.pdbx_strand_id
1 'polypeptide(L)'
;MSTIKSRVTPVSSDYPTCSECYAQLLIYPGMMHPDNVSRLLKLEPTQKNIVGTTVTNSRGKTREIKLSSWFLSSKSYVESKDLRDHIDWLLRKLNQSEIGLKQLQRTEGISITLSCVWRSKFGHSGPVLWPEQMRSISDLDLECSFDIYFDPDK
;
A
#
# COMPACT_ATOMS: atom_id res chain seq x y z
N MET A 1 20.42 4.64 -5.75
CA MET A 1 19.52 5.05 -6.85
C MET A 1 20.24 6.10 -7.69
N SER A 2 20.20 5.99 -9.02
CA SER A 2 20.73 7.03 -9.91
C SER A 2 19.94 8.33 -9.68
N THR A 3 20.61 9.43 -9.36
CA THR A 3 19.96 10.71 -9.12
C THR A 3 19.42 11.27 -10.44
N ILE A 4 18.11 11.14 -10.67
CA ILE A 4 17.44 11.68 -11.86
C ILE A 4 17.40 13.21 -11.76
N LYS A 5 18.30 13.89 -12.49
CA LYS A 5 18.43 15.36 -12.46
C LYS A 5 17.25 16.13 -13.04
N SER A 6 16.36 15.47 -13.79
CA SER A 6 15.17 16.10 -14.40
C SER A 6 13.98 16.22 -13.45
N ARG A 7 14.10 15.84 -12.17
CA ARG A 7 13.01 15.91 -11.19
C ARG A 7 13.18 17.17 -10.33
N VAL A 8 12.11 17.97 -10.22
CA VAL A 8 12.09 19.19 -9.39
C VAL A 8 12.17 18.83 -7.91
N THR A 9 11.41 17.82 -7.48
CA THR A 9 11.44 17.35 -6.08
C THR A 9 12.45 16.21 -5.93
N PRO A 10 13.59 16.42 -5.25
CA PRO A 10 14.55 15.35 -4.97
C PRO A 10 13.93 14.32 -4.02
N VAL A 11 14.45 13.09 -4.05
CA VAL A 11 14.16 12.10 -3.02
C VAL A 11 14.77 12.52 -1.69
N SER A 12 14.03 12.33 -0.59
CA SER A 12 14.48 12.70 0.76
C SER A 12 13.87 11.78 1.80
N SER A 13 14.66 10.84 2.34
CA SER A 13 14.18 9.91 3.37
C SER A 13 13.68 10.60 4.64
N ASP A 14 14.13 11.83 4.90
CA ASP A 14 13.56 12.72 5.92
C ASP A 14 12.78 13.85 5.24
N TYR A 15 11.71 13.51 4.51
CA TYR A 15 10.89 14.48 3.77
C TYR A 15 10.28 15.52 4.74
N PRO A 16 10.65 16.81 4.67
CA PRO A 16 10.42 17.73 5.79
C PRO A 16 8.95 17.98 6.17
N THR A 17 8.05 17.91 5.19
CA THR A 17 6.61 18.19 5.37
C THR A 17 5.79 16.94 5.69
N CYS A 18 6.42 15.79 5.86
CA CYS A 18 5.79 14.54 6.24
C CYS A 18 6.03 14.24 7.72
N SER A 19 4.99 13.81 8.43
CA SER A 19 5.16 13.21 9.77
C SER A 19 5.09 11.68 9.73
N GLU A 20 4.32 11.11 8.81
CA GLU A 20 4.19 9.67 8.60
C GLU A 20 3.75 9.39 7.16
N CYS A 21 4.38 8.43 6.49
CA CYS A 21 3.87 7.90 5.24
C CYS A 21 4.12 6.41 5.10
N TYR A 22 3.28 5.76 4.29
CA TYR A 22 3.51 4.41 3.82
C TYR A 22 2.57 4.09 2.66
N ALA A 23 2.93 3.08 1.87
CA ALA A 23 2.07 2.52 0.85
C ALA A 23 1.65 1.09 1.22
N GLN A 24 0.45 0.69 0.78
CA GLN A 24 -0.12 -0.64 0.96
C GLN A 24 -0.78 -1.15 -0.31
N LEU A 25 -0.59 -2.43 -0.63
CA LEU A 25 -1.51 -3.14 -1.51
C LEU A 25 -2.66 -3.70 -0.68
N LEU A 26 -3.89 -3.30 -1.01
CA LEU A 26 -5.10 -3.77 -0.37
C LEU A 26 -5.85 -4.70 -1.33
N ILE A 27 -6.07 -5.95 -0.91
CA ILE A 27 -6.90 -6.91 -1.66
C ILE A 27 -8.05 -7.35 -0.77
N TYR A 28 -9.27 -7.17 -1.26
CA TYR A 28 -10.48 -7.70 -0.67
C TYR A 28 -10.94 -8.88 -1.54
N PRO A 29 -10.68 -10.13 -1.13
CA PRO A 29 -10.85 -11.31 -1.98
C PRO A 29 -12.31 -11.80 -2.10
N GLY A 30 -13.28 -11.06 -1.56
CA GLY A 30 -14.68 -11.49 -1.49
C GLY A 30 -14.81 -12.83 -0.76
N MET A 31 -15.34 -13.84 -1.45
CA MET A 31 -15.51 -15.20 -0.93
C MET A 31 -14.22 -16.05 -0.97
N MET A 32 -13.19 -15.60 -1.70
CA MET A 32 -11.92 -16.34 -1.78
C MET A 32 -11.15 -16.24 -0.46
N HIS A 33 -10.61 -17.37 0.00
CA HIS A 33 -9.75 -17.39 1.19
C HIS A 33 -8.44 -16.60 0.94
N PRO A 34 -7.98 -15.74 1.87
CA PRO A 34 -6.76 -14.94 1.70
C PRO A 34 -5.50 -15.75 1.33
N ASP A 35 -5.37 -17.00 1.78
CA ASP A 35 -4.21 -17.84 1.44
C ASP A 35 -4.16 -18.21 -0.06
N ASN A 36 -5.31 -18.18 -0.75
CA ASN A 36 -5.34 -18.35 -2.20
C ASN A 36 -4.76 -17.11 -2.91
N VAL A 37 -4.94 -15.91 -2.34
CA VAL A 37 -4.28 -14.69 -2.80
C VAL A 37 -2.76 -14.83 -2.65
N SER A 38 -2.28 -15.28 -1.48
CA SER A 38 -0.83 -15.52 -1.28
C SER A 38 -0.26 -16.47 -2.33
N ARG A 39 -0.98 -17.56 -2.63
CA ARG A 39 -0.54 -18.56 -3.62
C ARG A 39 -0.47 -18.00 -5.04
N LEU A 40 -1.48 -17.21 -5.44
CA LEU A 40 -1.52 -16.60 -6.77
C LEU A 40 -0.42 -15.54 -6.94
N LEU A 41 -0.17 -14.73 -5.91
CA LEU A 41 0.84 -13.68 -5.95
C LEU A 41 2.25 -14.19 -5.67
N LYS A 42 2.39 -15.39 -5.09
CA LYS A 42 3.64 -15.93 -4.54
C LYS A 42 4.27 -14.97 -3.51
N LEU A 43 3.42 -14.36 -2.70
CA LEU A 43 3.77 -13.38 -1.67
C LEU A 43 2.99 -13.66 -0.40
N GLU A 44 3.59 -13.34 0.76
CA GLU A 44 2.87 -13.34 2.02
C GLU A 44 2.41 -11.92 2.39
N PRO A 45 1.21 -11.78 2.98
CA PRO A 45 0.72 -10.49 3.45
C PRO A 45 1.44 -10.08 4.72
N THR A 46 1.48 -8.78 4.98
CA THR A 46 1.81 -8.27 6.31
C THR A 46 0.64 -8.38 7.27
N GLN A 47 -0.58 -8.42 6.73
CA GLN A 47 -1.81 -8.61 7.50
C GLN A 47 -2.86 -9.31 6.65
N LYS A 48 -3.56 -10.28 7.24
CA LYS A 48 -4.78 -10.86 6.65
C LYS A 48 -5.88 -10.94 7.69
N ASN A 49 -7.12 -10.80 7.23
CA ASN A 49 -8.31 -11.08 8.02
C ASN A 49 -9.09 -12.18 7.30
N ILE A 50 -9.66 -13.12 8.04
CA ILE A 50 -10.45 -14.23 7.51
C ILE A 50 -11.87 -14.08 8.04
N VAL A 51 -12.87 -14.06 7.15
CA VAL A 51 -14.28 -13.98 7.53
C VAL A 51 -14.67 -15.05 8.56
N GLY A 52 -15.49 -14.68 9.55
CA GLY A 52 -15.95 -15.56 10.63
C GLY A 52 -14.93 -15.78 11.76
N THR A 53 -13.70 -15.27 11.62
CA THR A 53 -12.71 -15.30 12.72
C THR A 53 -12.89 -14.12 13.67
N THR A 54 -12.46 -14.28 14.93
CA THR A 54 -12.47 -13.22 15.93
C THR A 54 -11.08 -12.59 16.07
N VAL A 55 -11.01 -11.26 16.05
CA VAL A 55 -9.79 -10.50 16.32
C VAL A 55 -9.95 -9.61 17.53
N THR A 56 -8.87 -9.46 18.30
CA THR A 56 -8.81 -8.57 19.47
C THR A 56 -7.91 -7.38 19.15
N ASN A 57 -8.39 -6.16 19.35
CA ASN A 57 -7.57 -4.97 19.16
C ASN A 57 -6.66 -4.70 20.37
N SER A 58 -5.77 -3.71 20.26
CA SER A 58 -4.85 -3.30 21.33
C SER A 58 -5.53 -2.83 22.62
N ARG A 59 -6.84 -2.54 22.59
CA ARG A 59 -7.66 -2.17 23.75
C ARG A 59 -8.43 -3.37 24.33
N GLY A 60 -8.12 -4.59 23.91
CA GLY A 60 -8.78 -5.81 24.37
C GLY A 60 -10.19 -6.03 23.82
N LYS A 61 -10.68 -5.19 22.91
CA LYS A 61 -12.02 -5.38 22.32
C LYS A 61 -11.96 -6.42 21.21
N THR A 62 -12.81 -7.43 21.34
CA THR A 62 -13.00 -8.46 20.32
C THR A 62 -14.03 -8.02 19.29
N ARG A 63 -13.84 -8.44 18.04
CA ARG A 63 -14.87 -8.36 16.99
C ARG A 63 -14.73 -9.54 16.03
N GLU A 64 -15.86 -9.99 15.51
CA GLU A 64 -15.89 -10.92 14.40
C GLU A 64 -15.57 -10.20 13.08
N ILE A 65 -14.73 -10.83 12.26
CA ILE A 65 -14.40 -10.35 10.93
C ILE A 65 -15.55 -10.66 9.98
N LYS A 66 -16.14 -9.60 9.42
CA LYS A 66 -17.24 -9.70 8.45
C LYS A 66 -16.78 -9.82 7.00
N LEU A 67 -15.55 -9.39 6.71
CA LEU A 67 -14.99 -9.38 5.36
C LEU A 67 -13.54 -9.83 5.42
N SER A 68 -13.19 -10.80 4.58
CA SER A 68 -11.81 -11.22 4.40
C SER A 68 -10.98 -10.09 3.79
N SER A 69 -9.70 -10.03 4.12
CA SER A 69 -8.77 -9.08 3.53
C SER A 69 -7.35 -9.62 3.49
N TRP A 70 -6.56 -9.18 2.51
CA TRP A 70 -5.16 -9.53 2.33
C TRP A 70 -4.38 -8.24 2.03
N PHE A 71 -3.48 -7.84 2.94
CA PHE A 71 -2.77 -6.56 2.89
C PHE A 71 -1.26 -6.76 2.92
N LEU A 72 -0.56 -6.05 2.04
CA LEU A 72 0.90 -5.93 2.03
C LEU A 72 1.28 -4.47 2.27
N SER A 73 1.91 -4.18 3.41
CA SER A 73 2.22 -2.82 3.87
C SER A 73 3.71 -2.58 4.01
N SER A 74 4.17 -1.43 3.55
CA SER A 74 5.54 -0.97 3.75
C SER A 74 5.80 -0.35 5.13
N LYS A 75 4.75 -0.09 5.95
CA LYS A 75 4.82 0.71 7.19
C LYS A 75 5.90 0.28 8.17
N SER A 76 6.13 -1.03 8.32
CA SER A 76 7.12 -1.59 9.25
C SER A 76 8.39 -2.09 8.54
N TYR A 77 8.53 -1.83 7.25
CA TYR A 77 9.61 -2.35 6.40
C TYR A 77 10.44 -1.27 5.71
N VAL A 78 9.96 -0.02 5.72
CA VAL A 78 10.62 1.12 5.09
C VAL A 78 10.67 2.25 6.10
N GLU A 79 11.89 2.62 6.51
CA GLU A 79 12.16 3.76 7.38
C GLU A 79 12.43 4.99 6.51
N SER A 80 11.36 5.58 5.99
CA SER A 80 11.42 6.80 5.17
C SER A 80 10.16 7.65 5.39
N LYS A 81 10.31 8.95 5.18
CA LYS A 81 9.23 9.93 5.08
C LYS A 81 8.93 10.30 3.63
N ASP A 82 9.60 9.66 2.68
CA ASP A 82 9.34 9.81 1.26
C ASP A 82 8.43 8.69 0.77
N LEU A 83 7.19 9.01 0.39
CA LEU A 83 6.24 8.01 -0.10
C LEU A 83 6.78 7.21 -1.30
N ARG A 84 7.71 7.80 -2.07
CA ARG A 84 8.33 7.12 -3.22
C ARG A 84 9.11 5.88 -2.80
N ASP A 85 9.81 5.92 -1.66
CA ASP A 85 10.56 4.76 -1.16
C ASP A 85 9.62 3.60 -0.81
N HIS A 86 8.43 3.93 -0.29
CA HIS A 86 7.39 2.95 0.05
C HIS A 86 6.74 2.34 -1.19
N ILE A 87 6.43 3.16 -2.20
CA ILE A 87 5.92 2.70 -3.49
C ILE A 87 6.95 1.79 -4.17
N ASP A 88 8.22 2.20 -4.22
CA ASP A 88 9.30 1.41 -4.82
C ASP A 88 9.53 0.08 -4.09
N TRP A 89 9.34 0.04 -2.77
CA TRP A 89 9.36 -1.21 -2.03
C TRP A 89 8.22 -2.14 -2.44
N LEU A 90 6.99 -1.64 -2.57
CA LEU A 90 5.84 -2.44 -3.01
C LEU A 90 6.01 -2.93 -4.44
N LEU A 91 6.35 -2.04 -5.38
CA LEU A 91 6.51 -2.40 -6.79
C LEU A 91 7.58 -3.47 -6.98
N ARG A 92 8.69 -3.40 -6.23
CA ARG A 92 9.71 -4.46 -6.25
C ARG A 92 9.18 -5.81 -5.78
N LYS A 93 8.28 -5.83 -4.77
CA LYS A 93 7.64 -7.08 -4.31
C LYS A 93 6.68 -7.63 -5.36
N LEU A 94 5.96 -6.77 -6.07
CA LEU A 94 4.95 -7.15 -7.06
C LEU A 94 5.52 -7.52 -8.43
N ASN A 95 6.81 -7.32 -8.68
CA ASN A 95 7.45 -7.56 -9.98
C ASN A 95 7.24 -9.00 -10.52
N GLN A 96 7.09 -10.00 -9.65
CA GLN A 96 6.82 -11.39 -10.06
C GLN A 96 5.35 -11.81 -9.97
N SER A 97 4.47 -10.88 -9.57
CA SER A 97 3.07 -11.15 -9.26
C SER A 97 2.11 -10.68 -10.35
N GLU A 98 2.61 -10.15 -11.47
CA GLU A 98 1.79 -9.57 -12.56
C GLU A 98 0.69 -10.54 -13.05
N ILE A 99 1.05 -11.80 -13.33
CA ILE A 99 0.10 -12.81 -13.79
C ILE A 99 -0.97 -13.09 -12.70
N GLY A 100 -0.55 -13.18 -11.44
CA GLY A 100 -1.45 -13.41 -10.31
C GLY A 100 -2.39 -12.24 -10.05
N LEU A 101 -1.89 -10.99 -10.16
CA LEU A 101 -2.68 -9.77 -10.05
C LEU A 101 -3.74 -9.71 -11.15
N LYS A 102 -3.36 -9.95 -12.41
CA LYS A 102 -4.30 -9.99 -13.55
C LYS A 102 -5.39 -11.03 -13.36
N GLN A 103 -5.05 -12.20 -12.80
CA GLN A 103 -6.04 -13.23 -12.49
C GLN A 103 -7.02 -12.76 -11.39
N LEU A 104 -6.51 -12.16 -10.31
CA LEU A 104 -7.35 -11.63 -9.24
C LEU A 104 -8.25 -10.50 -9.73
N GLN A 105 -7.73 -9.55 -10.51
CA GLN A 105 -8.49 -8.43 -11.09
C GLN A 105 -9.65 -8.88 -11.99
N ARG A 106 -9.51 -10.03 -12.67
CA ARG A 106 -10.55 -10.62 -13.51
C ARG A 106 -11.55 -11.49 -12.74
N THR A 107 -11.32 -11.75 -11.46
CA THR A 107 -12.17 -12.60 -10.64
C THR A 107 -13.29 -11.75 -10.03
N GLU A 108 -14.54 -12.15 -10.27
CA GLU A 108 -15.71 -11.44 -9.75
C GLU A 108 -15.69 -11.33 -8.22
N GLY A 109 -16.06 -10.16 -7.69
CA GLY A 109 -16.12 -9.91 -6.26
C GLY A 109 -14.77 -9.65 -5.59
N ILE A 110 -13.66 -9.60 -6.33
CA ILE A 110 -12.36 -9.17 -5.83
C ILE A 110 -12.13 -7.69 -6.16
N SER A 111 -11.69 -6.92 -5.17
CA SER A 111 -11.20 -5.56 -5.37
C SER A 111 -9.76 -5.41 -4.91
N ILE A 112 -8.99 -4.62 -5.67
CA ILE A 112 -7.56 -4.39 -5.43
C ILE A 112 -7.27 -2.90 -5.60
N THR A 113 -6.52 -2.31 -4.67
CA THR A 113 -6.05 -0.92 -4.77
C THR A 113 -4.68 -0.78 -4.10
N LEU A 114 -3.86 0.12 -4.63
CA LEU A 114 -2.65 0.62 -3.98
C LEU A 114 -3.03 1.85 -3.17
N SER A 115 -3.12 1.71 -1.84
CA SER A 115 -3.43 2.82 -0.93
C SER A 115 -2.15 3.44 -0.41
N CYS A 116 -2.04 4.76 -0.57
CA CYS A 116 -0.94 5.57 -0.06
C CYS A 116 -1.41 6.43 1.10
N VAL A 117 -0.85 6.23 2.28
CA VAL A 117 -1.09 7.06 3.46
C VAL A 117 -0.01 8.13 3.51
N TRP A 118 -0.44 9.39 3.66
CA TRP A 118 0.43 10.54 3.84
C TRP A 118 -0.10 11.45 4.93
N ARG A 119 0.71 11.74 5.93
CA ARG A 119 0.39 12.69 7.00
C ARG A 119 1.21 13.95 6.81
N SER A 120 0.54 15.04 6.44
CA SER A 120 1.16 16.36 6.31
C SER A 120 1.42 16.95 7.69
N LYS A 121 2.67 17.32 7.93
CA LYS A 121 3.14 17.95 9.17
C LYS A 121 2.72 19.42 9.29
N PHE A 122 2.53 20.10 8.16
CA PHE A 122 2.36 21.56 8.10
C PHE A 122 1.13 22.01 7.29
N GLY A 123 0.28 21.10 6.83
CA GLY A 123 -0.88 21.45 6.00
C GLY A 123 -0.58 21.74 4.53
N HIS A 124 0.69 21.73 4.13
CA HIS A 124 1.12 21.99 2.75
C HIS A 124 2.18 20.99 2.28
N SER A 125 2.50 21.06 0.98
CA SER A 125 3.51 20.24 0.30
C SER A 125 3.27 18.73 0.47
N GLY A 126 2.52 18.17 -0.49
CA GLY A 126 2.11 16.76 -0.49
C GLY A 126 3.20 15.77 -0.96
N PRO A 127 2.85 14.48 -1.02
CA PRO A 127 3.72 13.46 -1.57
C PRO A 127 3.96 13.70 -3.06
N VAL A 128 5.04 13.13 -3.58
CA VAL A 128 5.36 13.15 -5.00
C VAL A 128 5.36 11.73 -5.54
N LEU A 129 4.85 11.56 -6.75
CA LEU A 129 5.02 10.34 -7.52
C LEU A 129 5.85 10.67 -8.75
N TRP A 130 6.81 9.82 -9.05
CA TRP A 130 7.57 9.95 -10.28
C TRP A 130 6.86 9.26 -11.45
N PRO A 131 7.07 9.74 -12.69
CA PRO A 131 6.54 9.12 -13.89
C PRO A 131 6.83 7.62 -14.00
N GLU A 132 8.00 7.18 -13.55
CA GLU A 132 8.40 5.76 -13.54
C GLU A 132 7.51 4.92 -12.62
N GLN A 133 7.14 5.46 -11.47
CA GLN A 133 6.25 4.79 -10.51
C GLN A 133 4.83 4.76 -11.04
N MET A 134 4.35 5.88 -11.60
CA MET A 134 3.03 5.93 -12.23
C MET A 134 2.91 4.95 -13.39
N ARG A 135 3.95 4.82 -14.22
CA ARG A 135 4.02 3.81 -15.28
C ARG A 135 3.95 2.39 -14.70
N SER A 136 4.78 2.08 -13.71
CA SER A 136 4.80 0.75 -13.09
C SER A 136 3.47 0.37 -12.45
N ILE A 137 2.81 1.32 -11.79
CA ILE A 137 1.46 1.15 -11.22
C ILE A 137 0.44 0.91 -12.34
N SER A 138 0.51 1.68 -13.42
CA SER A 138 -0.36 1.53 -14.59
C SER A 138 -0.17 0.18 -15.29
N ASP A 139 1.07 -0.30 -15.43
CA ASP A 139 1.38 -1.59 -16.07
C ASP A 139 0.81 -2.77 -15.27
N LEU A 140 0.65 -2.59 -13.95
CA LEU A 140 0.01 -3.55 -13.04
C LEU A 140 -1.53 -3.38 -12.96
N ASP A 141 -2.10 -2.42 -13.67
CA ASP A 141 -3.54 -2.08 -13.66
C ASP A 141 -4.07 -1.81 -12.24
N LEU A 142 -3.26 -1.13 -11.42
CA LEU A 142 -3.59 -0.81 -10.04
C LEU A 142 -4.12 0.62 -9.92
N GLU A 143 -5.30 0.77 -9.32
CA GLU A 143 -5.73 2.07 -8.79
C GLU A 143 -4.74 2.52 -7.70
N CYS A 144 -4.35 3.80 -7.72
CA CYS A 144 -3.52 4.41 -6.69
C CYS A 144 -4.35 5.47 -5.93
N SER A 145 -4.74 5.15 -4.70
CA SER A 145 -5.53 6.03 -3.82
C SER A 145 -4.65 6.72 -2.78
N PHE A 146 -5.09 7.89 -2.30
CA PHE A 146 -4.38 8.67 -1.28
C PHE A 146 -5.27 8.96 -0.09
N ASP A 147 -4.85 8.47 1.07
CA ASP A 147 -5.40 8.87 2.36
C ASP A 147 -4.49 9.96 2.93
N ILE A 148 -4.95 11.21 2.81
CA ILE A 148 -4.21 12.39 3.28
C ILE A 148 -4.75 12.82 4.64
N TYR A 149 -3.87 12.77 5.63
CA TYR A 149 -4.11 13.25 6.98
C TYR A 149 -3.29 14.49 7.26
N PHE A 150 -3.72 15.25 8.27
CA PHE A 150 -3.06 16.45 8.73
C PHE A 150 -2.75 16.30 10.22
N ASP A 151 -1.54 16.68 10.61
CA ASP A 151 -1.26 16.90 12.03
C ASP A 151 -2.12 18.06 12.54
N PRO A 152 -2.60 18.00 13.79
CA PRO A 152 -3.31 19.13 14.37
C PRO A 152 -2.40 20.34 14.40
N ASP A 153 -2.98 21.52 14.17
CA ASP A 153 -2.28 22.78 14.38
C ASP A 153 -1.75 22.82 15.82
N LYS A 154 -0.48 23.22 15.97
CA LYS A 154 0.15 23.41 17.28
C LYS A 154 -0.28 24.71 17.92
#